data_AF-A0A817RUG1-F1
#
_entry.id   AF-A0A817RUG1-F1
#
_cell.length_a   1.000
_cell.length_b   1.000
_cell.length_c   1.000
_cell.angle_alpha   90.00
_cell.angle_beta   90.00
_cell.angle_gamma   90.00
#
_symmetry.space_group_name_H-M   'P 1'
#
loop_
_entity.id
_entity.type
_entity.pdbx_description
1 polymer ?
#
loop_
_entity_poly.entity_id
_entity_poly.type
_entity_poly.pdbx_seq_one_letter_code
_entity_poly.pdbx_strand_id
1 'polypeptide(L)'
;MINGLQQQVTEGGSNFSVGQRQLICLARAILRKNKILIIDEATANVDHRTDELIQLAIRRKFIDCTVLTIAHRLRTIIDSDKILVLSHGQMMEFASPYELLCDEQSHFSLLVSQSGDRETAHLIQQAKIAAMIRRSQ
;
A
#
# COMPACT_ATOMS: atom_id res chain seq x y z
N MET A 1 23.02 -24.99 8.60
CA MET A 1 21.84 -24.88 9.49
C MET A 1 21.41 -23.42 9.53
N ILE A 2 20.15 -23.12 9.26
CA ILE A 2 19.61 -21.75 9.36
C ILE A 2 19.23 -21.56 10.82
N ASN A 3 19.91 -20.66 11.54
CA ASN A 3 19.71 -20.46 12.99
C ASN A 3 18.39 -19.75 13.35
N GLY A 4 17.46 -19.59 12.40
CA GLY A 4 16.13 -19.02 12.63
C GLY A 4 16.20 -17.69 13.39
N LEU A 5 15.50 -17.62 14.54
CA LEU A 5 15.50 -16.45 15.43
C LEU A 5 16.84 -16.21 16.16
N GLN A 6 17.73 -17.20 16.21
CA GLN A 6 19.07 -17.07 16.79
C GLN A 6 20.11 -16.57 15.78
N GLN A 7 19.70 -16.31 14.53
CA GLN A 7 20.59 -15.75 13.52
C GLN A 7 21.06 -14.36 13.97
N GLN A 8 22.38 -14.19 14.11
CA GLN A 8 22.94 -12.88 14.45
C GLN A 8 22.74 -11.89 13.29
N VAL A 9 22.38 -10.66 13.65
CA VAL A 9 22.27 -9.54 12.72
C VAL A 9 23.61 -8.82 12.73
N THR A 10 24.25 -8.71 11.56
CA THR A 10 25.50 -7.93 11.43
C THR A 10 25.22 -6.45 11.49
N GLU A 11 26.25 -5.62 11.61
CA GLU A 11 26.11 -4.17 11.66
C GLU A 11 25.25 -3.64 10.49
N GLY A 12 24.24 -2.83 10.83
CA GLY A 12 23.26 -2.30 9.87
C GLY A 12 22.35 -3.35 9.20
N GLY A 13 22.39 -4.61 9.61
CA GLY A 13 21.68 -5.71 8.92
C GLY A 13 22.23 -5.97 7.53
N SER A 14 23.56 -5.83 7.35
CA SER A 14 24.25 -6.05 6.07
C SER A 14 24.16 -7.50 5.56
N ASN A 15 23.91 -8.46 6.45
CA ASN A 15 23.67 -9.86 6.11
C ASN A 15 22.23 -10.18 5.64
N PHE A 16 21.37 -9.17 5.53
CA PHE A 16 20.01 -9.29 4.96
C PHE A 16 19.89 -8.54 3.63
N SER A 17 19.10 -9.09 2.72
CA SER A 17 18.66 -8.35 1.53
C SER A 17 17.80 -7.16 1.92
N VAL A 18 17.66 -6.19 1.01
CA VAL A 18 16.80 -5.02 1.24
C VAL A 18 15.36 -5.44 1.54
N GLY A 19 14.80 -6.41 0.79
CA GLY A 19 13.46 -6.95 1.02
C GLY A 19 13.34 -7.67 2.37
N GLN A 20 14.36 -8.42 2.81
CA GLN A 20 14.37 -9.05 4.13
C GLN A 20 14.33 -8.00 5.26
N ARG A 21 15.09 -6.91 5.13
CA ARG A 21 15.05 -5.80 6.10
C ARG A 21 13.66 -5.15 6.13
N GLN A 22 13.01 -4.96 4.99
CA GLN A 22 11.64 -4.43 4.91
C GLN A 22 10.64 -5.35 5.63
N LEU A 23 10.71 -6.67 5.40
CA LEU A 23 9.87 -7.66 6.07
C LEU A 23 10.08 -7.66 7.60
N ILE A 24 11.33 -7.56 8.06
CA ILE A 24 11.64 -7.44 9.49
C ILE A 24 11.04 -6.14 10.07
N CYS A 25 11.14 -5.02 9.36
CA CYS A 25 10.50 -3.76 9.77
C CYS A 25 8.98 -3.87 9.87
N LEU A 26 8.34 -4.51 8.89
CA LEU A 26 6.90 -4.77 8.92
C LEU A 26 6.51 -5.66 10.11
N ALA A 27 7.26 -6.75 10.36
CA ALA A 27 7.04 -7.61 11.50
C ALA A 27 7.14 -6.83 12.82
N ARG A 28 8.12 -5.93 12.95
CA ARG A 28 8.25 -5.03 14.12
C ARG A 28 7.04 -4.11 14.27
N ALA A 29 6.49 -3.57 13.17
CA ALA A 29 5.30 -2.72 13.21
C ALA A 29 4.05 -3.49 13.67
N ILE A 30 3.87 -4.72 13.16
CA ILE A 30 2.75 -5.60 13.54
C ILE A 30 2.80 -5.94 15.03
N LEU A 31 3.98 -6.27 15.56
CA LEU A 31 4.15 -6.63 16.97
C LEU A 31 3.87 -5.47 17.94
N ARG A 32 4.04 -4.22 17.50
CA ARG A 32 3.87 -3.03 18.34
C ARG A 32 2.42 -2.59 18.53
N LYS A 33 1.46 -3.10 17.75
CA LYS A 33 0.03 -2.71 17.81
C LYS A 33 -0.17 -1.18 17.79
N ASN A 34 0.49 -0.51 16.84
CA ASN A 34 0.41 0.95 16.70
C ASN A 34 -1.00 1.39 16.31
N LYS A 35 -1.51 2.49 16.89
CA LYS A 35 -2.79 3.10 16.47
C LYS A 35 -2.72 3.78 15.10
N ILE A 36 -1.52 4.24 14.73
CA ILE A 36 -1.24 4.92 13.46
C ILE A 36 -0.03 4.22 12.82
N LEU A 37 -0.18 3.81 11.57
CA LEU A 37 0.87 3.21 10.77
C LEU A 37 1.14 4.09 9.55
N ILE A 38 2.41 4.45 9.34
CA ILE A 38 2.86 5.15 8.14
C ILE A 38 3.67 4.17 7.31
N ILE A 39 3.28 4.02 6.05
CA ILE A 39 3.92 3.14 5.07
C ILE A 39 4.47 4.03 3.96
N ASP A 40 5.79 4.16 3.92
CA ASP A 40 6.48 4.90 2.86
C ASP A 40 7.17 3.90 1.94
N GLU A 41 6.57 3.64 0.79
CA GLU A 41 7.09 2.72 -0.24
C GLU A 41 7.63 1.37 0.29
N ALA A 42 7.02 0.84 1.36
CA ALA A 42 7.62 -0.25 2.14
C ALA A 42 7.80 -1.57 1.36
N THR A 43 7.27 -1.67 0.15
CA THR A 43 7.33 -2.87 -0.72
C THR A 43 8.07 -2.64 -2.04
N ALA A 44 8.81 -1.53 -2.18
CA ALA A 44 9.53 -1.21 -3.42
C ALA A 44 10.58 -2.26 -3.85
N ASN A 45 11.14 -3.03 -2.91
CA ASN A 45 12.23 -3.99 -3.18
C ASN A 45 11.78 -5.46 -3.08
N VAL A 46 10.48 -5.69 -3.29
CA VAL A 46 9.82 -6.98 -3.09
C VAL A 46 9.11 -7.40 -4.39
N ASP A 47 9.13 -8.69 -4.71
CA ASP A 47 8.43 -9.21 -5.89
C ASP A 47 6.90 -9.08 -5.75
N HIS A 48 6.18 -9.11 -6.88
CA HIS A 48 4.73 -8.92 -6.92
C HIS A 48 3.96 -9.85 -5.99
N ARG A 49 4.33 -11.14 -5.93
CA ARG A 49 3.62 -12.12 -5.11
C ARG A 49 3.81 -11.83 -3.63
N THR A 50 5.04 -11.50 -3.23
CA THR A 50 5.34 -11.17 -1.83
C THR A 50 4.70 -9.83 -1.43
N ASP A 51 4.65 -8.84 -2.33
CA ASP A 51 3.94 -7.58 -2.09
C ASP A 51 2.44 -7.80 -1.84
N GLU A 52 1.77 -8.62 -2.65
CA GLU A 52 0.36 -8.97 -2.41
C GLU A 52 0.13 -9.59 -1.03
N LEU A 53 1.03 -10.49 -0.59
CA LEU A 53 0.98 -11.09 0.73
C LEU A 53 1.20 -10.06 1.84
N ILE A 54 2.12 -9.11 1.65
CA ILE A 54 2.37 -8.00 2.57
C ILE A 54 1.13 -7.12 2.69
N GLN A 55 0.52 -6.72 1.57
CA GLN A 55 -0.70 -5.91 1.57
C GLN A 55 -1.84 -6.63 2.29
N LEU A 56 -2.04 -7.91 2.02
CA LEU A 56 -3.05 -8.71 2.71
C LEU A 56 -2.79 -8.79 4.23
N ALA A 57 -1.53 -8.97 4.62
CA ALA A 57 -1.15 -9.00 6.03
C ALA A 57 -1.40 -7.65 6.72
N ILE A 58 -1.05 -6.54 6.06
CA ILE A 58 -1.29 -5.19 6.58
C ILE A 58 -2.79 -4.98 6.80
N ARG A 59 -3.62 -5.23 5.79
CA ARG A 59 -5.08 -5.05 5.87
C ARG A 59 -5.70 -5.85 7.01
N ARG A 60 -5.26 -7.10 7.20
CA ARG A 60 -5.79 -7.97 8.26
C ARG A 60 -5.31 -7.58 9.65
N LYS A 61 -4.06 -7.15 9.79
CA LYS A 61 -3.45 -6.87 11.10
C LYS A 61 -3.70 -5.46 11.60
N PHE A 62 -3.97 -4.51 10.71
CA PHE A 62 -4.15 -3.10 11.02
C PHE A 62 -5.59 -2.61 10.76
N ILE A 63 -6.58 -3.51 10.81
CA ILE A 63 -7.99 -3.15 10.58
C ILE A 63 -8.50 -2.06 11.54
N ASP A 64 -8.04 -2.08 12.79
CA ASP A 64 -8.40 -1.10 13.83
C ASP A 64 -7.41 0.07 13.93
N CYS A 65 -6.52 0.23 12.95
CA CYS A 65 -5.45 1.23 12.96
C CYS A 65 -5.60 2.18 11.78
N THR A 66 -5.26 3.45 11.97
CA THR A 66 -5.16 4.38 10.85
C THR A 66 -3.90 4.09 10.06
N VAL A 67 -4.03 3.74 8.78
CA VAL A 67 -2.91 3.48 7.88
C VAL A 67 -2.78 4.61 6.87
N LEU A 68 -1.65 5.32 6.89
CA LEU A 68 -1.27 6.30 5.89
C LEU A 68 -0.21 5.70 4.98
N THR A 69 -0.53 5.54 3.69
CA THR A 69 0.38 4.94 2.72
C THR A 69 0.79 5.95 1.66
N ILE A 70 2.09 6.14 1.49
CA ILE A 70 2.71 6.83 0.36
C ILE A 70 3.11 5.74 -0.63
N ALA A 71 2.57 5.80 -1.85
CA ALA A 71 2.82 4.77 -2.85
C ALA A 71 3.00 5.36 -4.24
N HIS A 72 4.01 4.85 -4.94
CA HIS A 72 4.15 4.95 -6.40
C HIS A 72 3.42 3.83 -7.16
N ARG A 73 2.88 2.82 -6.46
CA ARG A 73 2.18 1.67 -7.05
C ARG A 73 0.69 1.78 -6.79
N LEU A 74 -0.10 2.04 -7.83
CA LEU A 74 -1.54 2.26 -7.71
C LEU A 74 -2.29 1.07 -7.11
N ARG A 75 -1.90 -0.16 -7.43
CA ARG A 75 -2.47 -1.39 -6.82
C ARG A 75 -2.43 -1.40 -5.30
N THR A 76 -1.43 -0.77 -4.70
CA THR A 76 -1.25 -0.71 -3.25
C THR A 76 -2.29 0.18 -2.59
N ILE A 77 -2.80 1.21 -3.29
CA ILE A 77 -3.66 2.24 -2.73
C ILE A 77 -5.09 2.25 -3.29
N ILE A 78 -5.37 1.48 -4.35
CA ILE A 78 -6.63 1.53 -5.11
C ILE A 78 -7.89 1.20 -4.29
N ASP A 79 -7.73 0.47 -3.21
CA ASP A 79 -8.76 0.06 -2.28
C ASP A 79 -8.53 0.71 -0.90
N SER A 80 -7.91 1.88 -0.85
CA SER A 80 -7.87 2.75 0.33
C SER A 80 -9.23 3.42 0.56
N ASP A 81 -9.48 3.89 1.77
CA ASP A 81 -10.74 4.56 2.10
C ASP A 81 -10.83 5.94 1.43
N LYS A 82 -9.70 6.65 1.39
CA LYS A 82 -9.51 7.92 0.67
C LYS A 82 -8.12 7.97 0.06
N ILE A 83 -8.01 8.71 -1.03
CA ILE A 83 -6.75 9.05 -1.69
C ILE A 83 -6.59 10.56 -1.62
N LEU A 84 -5.38 10.98 -1.24
CA LEU A 84 -4.94 12.37 -1.28
C LEU A 84 -3.96 12.52 -2.44
N VAL A 85 -4.31 13.35 -3.43
CA VAL A 85 -3.38 13.71 -4.51
C VAL A 85 -2.72 15.04 -4.16
N LEU A 86 -1.39 15.04 -4.11
CA LEU A 86 -0.57 16.21 -3.83
C LEU A 86 0.21 16.62 -5.07
N SER A 87 0.27 17.93 -5.34
CA SER A 87 1.10 18.50 -6.40
C SER A 87 1.66 19.84 -5.94
N HIS A 88 2.96 20.08 -6.12
CA HIS A 88 3.61 21.35 -5.77
C HIS A 88 3.34 21.83 -4.32
N GLY A 89 3.23 20.89 -3.37
CA GLY A 89 2.94 21.19 -1.96
C GLY A 89 1.48 21.54 -1.67
N GLN A 90 0.58 21.39 -2.64
CA GLN A 90 -0.85 21.65 -2.49
C GLN A 90 -1.67 20.36 -2.62
N MET A 91 -2.77 20.31 -1.87
CA MET A 91 -3.81 19.29 -2.04
C MET A 91 -4.58 19.57 -3.32
N MET A 92 -4.51 18.65 -4.26
CA MET A 92 -5.27 18.72 -5.51
C MET A 92 -6.62 18.04 -5.36
N GLU A 93 -6.64 16.86 -4.74
CA GLU A 93 -7.83 16.02 -4.63
C GLU A 93 -7.83 15.22 -3.33
N PHE A 94 -9.02 15.01 -2.77
CA PHE A 94 -9.20 14.17 -1.59
C PHE A 94 -10.59 13.53 -1.58
N ALA A 95 -10.68 12.29 -2.08
CA ALA A 95 -11.93 11.53 -2.10
C ALA A 95 -11.65 10.02 -2.14
N SER A 96 -12.69 9.19 -2.19
CA SER A 96 -12.48 7.75 -2.35
C SER A 96 -11.90 7.43 -3.74
N PRO A 97 -11.13 6.33 -3.90
CA PRO A 97 -10.55 5.97 -5.19
C PRO A 97 -11.59 5.86 -6.30
N TYR A 98 -12.76 5.27 -6.00
CA TYR A 98 -13.83 5.09 -6.98
C TYR A 98 -14.47 6.41 -7.41
N GLU A 99 -14.67 7.35 -6.48
CA GLU A 99 -15.20 8.68 -6.82
C GLU A 99 -14.24 9.45 -7.73
N LEU A 100 -12.94 9.44 -7.41
CA LEU A 100 -11.93 10.09 -8.25
C LEU A 100 -11.84 9.45 -9.64
N LEU A 101 -11.99 8.12 -9.73
CA LEU A 101 -11.99 7.40 -11.01
C LEU A 101 -13.25 7.62 -11.86
N CYS A 102 -14.36 8.06 -11.26
CA CYS A 102 -15.57 8.41 -12.00
C CYS A 102 -15.45 9.76 -12.72
N ASP A 103 -14.50 10.60 -12.30
CA ASP A 103 -14.18 11.86 -12.97
C ASP A 103 -12.99 11.65 -13.92
N GLU A 104 -13.24 11.67 -15.23
CA GLU A 104 -12.18 11.55 -16.24
C GLU A 104 -11.18 12.71 -16.20
N GLN A 105 -11.55 13.86 -15.62
CA GLN A 105 -10.67 15.02 -15.47
C GLN A 105 -9.88 15.01 -14.15
N SER A 106 -10.12 14.03 -13.28
CA SER A 106 -9.39 13.89 -12.03
C SER A 106 -7.91 13.60 -12.28
N HIS A 107 -7.03 14.24 -11.50
CA HIS A 107 -5.60 13.94 -11.48
C HIS A 107 -5.34 12.46 -11.17
N PHE A 108 -6.08 11.86 -10.25
CA PHE A 108 -5.96 10.44 -9.96
C PHE A 108 -6.38 9.57 -11.16
N SER A 109 -7.47 9.92 -11.84
CA SER A 109 -7.93 9.20 -13.04
C SER A 109 -6.89 9.24 -14.17
N LEU A 110 -6.27 10.40 -14.39
CA LEU A 110 -5.17 10.58 -15.33
C LEU A 110 -3.96 9.72 -14.97
N LEU A 111 -3.55 9.67 -13.70
CA LEU A 111 -2.46 8.80 -13.24
C LEU A 111 -2.76 7.32 -13.50
N VAL A 112 -4.00 6.90 -13.28
CA VAL A 112 -4.43 5.52 -13.50
C VAL A 112 -4.40 5.17 -14.98
N SER A 113 -4.88 6.07 -15.84
CA SER A 113 -4.87 5.87 -17.31
C SER A 113 -3.47 5.65 -17.89
N GLN A 114 -2.42 6.18 -17.25
CA GLN A 114 -1.02 6.02 -17.68
C GLN A 114 -0.45 4.63 -17.38
N SER A 115 -1.16 3.79 -16.61
CA SER A 115 -0.72 2.44 -16.24
C SER A 115 -0.98 1.38 -17.31
N GLY A 116 -1.64 1.75 -18.41
CA GLY A 116 -1.97 0.88 -19.55
C GLY A 116 -3.35 0.24 -19.43
N ASP A 117 -4.01 0.00 -20.58
CA ASP A 117 -5.44 -0.31 -20.67
C ASP A 117 -5.90 -1.47 -19.78
N ARG A 118 -5.15 -2.58 -19.76
CA ARG A 118 -5.48 -3.74 -18.93
C ARG A 118 -5.39 -3.44 -17.45
N GLU A 119 -4.38 -2.67 -17.05
CA GLU A 119 -4.16 -2.30 -15.65
C GLU A 119 -5.22 -1.30 -15.19
N THR A 120 -5.51 -0.29 -16.00
CA THR A 120 -6.59 0.68 -15.77
C THR A 120 -7.92 -0.02 -15.51
N ALA A 121 -8.33 -0.94 -16.40
CA ALA A 121 -9.57 -1.68 -16.24
C ALA A 121 -9.59 -2.52 -14.94
N HIS A 122 -8.45 -3.12 -14.58
CA HIS A 122 -8.31 -3.88 -13.35
C HIS A 122 -8.44 -2.99 -12.10
N LEU A 123 -7.76 -1.84 -12.08
CA LEU A 123 -7.77 -0.89 -10.98
C LEU A 123 -9.17 -0.30 -10.78
N ILE A 124 -9.87 0.07 -11.85
CA ILE A 124 -11.26 0.55 -11.79
C ILE A 124 -12.18 -0.51 -11.19
N GLN A 125 -12.04 -1.77 -11.62
CA GLN A 125 -12.85 -2.87 -11.08
C GLN A 125 -12.57 -3.09 -9.58
N GLN A 126 -11.30 -3.04 -9.17
CA GLN A 126 -10.92 -3.16 -7.75
C GLN A 126 -11.48 -2.01 -6.91
N ALA A 127 -11.34 -0.76 -7.38
CA ALA A 127 -11.89 0.41 -6.70
C ALA A 127 -13.41 0.31 -6.53
N LYS A 128 -14.13 -0.15 -7.56
CA LYS A 128 -15.57 -0.37 -7.53
C LYS A 128 -15.97 -1.42 -6.49
N ILE A 129 -15.30 -2.58 -6.48
CA ILE A 129 -15.55 -3.65 -5.50
C ILE A 129 -15.32 -3.13 -4.08
N ALA A 130 -14.19 -2.45 -3.84
CA ALA A 130 -13.86 -1.90 -2.54
C ALA A 130 -14.90 -0.86 -2.07
N ALA A 131 -15.38 0.01 -2.97
CA ALA A 131 -16.44 0.96 -2.68
C ALA A 131 -17.78 0.28 -2.33
N MET A 132 -18.14 -0.82 -3.01
CA MET A 132 -19.35 -1.58 -2.70
C MET A 132 -19.29 -2.22 -1.31
N ILE A 133 -18.16 -2.85 -0.96
CA ILE A 133 -17.97 -3.50 0.35
C ILE A 133 -18.11 -2.49 1.50
N ARG A 134 -17.59 -1.27 1.32
CA ARG A 134 -17.69 -0.19 2.32
C ARG A 134 -19.11 0.31 2.54
N ARG A 135 -19.94 0.35 1.50
CA ARG A 135 -21.34 0.80 1.62
C ARG A 135 -22.24 -0.20 2.35
N SER A 136 -21.78 -1.45 2.49
CA SER A 136 -22.49 -2.52 3.18
C SER A 136 -22.10 -2.71 4.66
N GLN A 137 -21.21 -1.86 5.19
CA GLN A 137 -20.82 -1.81 6.61
C GLN A 137 -21.32 -0.52 7.26
#